data_AF-A0A967LFR3-F1
#
_entry.id   AF-A0A967LFR3-F1
#
_cell.length_a   1.000
_cell.length_b   1.000
_cell.length_c   1.000
_cell.angle_alpha   90.00
_cell.angle_beta   90.00
_cell.angle_gamma   90.00
#
_symmetry.space_group_name_H-M   'P 1'
#
loop_
_entity.id
_entity.type
_entity.pdbx_description
1 polymer ?
#
loop_
_entity_poly.entity_id
_entity_poly.type
_entity_poly.pdbx_seq_one_letter_code
_entity_poly.pdbx_strand_id
1 'polypeptide(L)'
;AETRGIGIKPVKNRPALPIRTGTFRALIIGNNDYHRTGGVWPKLKTAVTDARALKEVLVDRYHFSDVKLLENATRREVLLAL
;
A
#
# COMPACT_ATOMS: atom_id res chain seq x y z
N ALA A 1 -38.61 -7.15 -44.17
CA ALA A 1 -37.42 -7.45 -43.35
C ALA A 1 -37.41 -6.45 -42.20
N GLU A 2 -37.74 -6.90 -40.99
CA GLU A 2 -37.83 -6.06 -39.80
C GLU A 2 -36.44 -5.86 -39.18
N THR A 3 -36.01 -4.62 -39.08
CA THR A 3 -34.72 -4.21 -38.51
C THR A 3 -34.76 -4.39 -36.99
N ARG A 4 -34.11 -5.44 -36.47
CA ARG A 4 -33.86 -5.62 -35.03
C ARG A 4 -32.70 -4.72 -34.56
N GLY A 5 -32.97 -3.42 -34.43
CA GLY A 5 -32.02 -2.48 -33.84
C GLY A 5 -32.14 -2.45 -32.32
N ILE A 6 -31.18 -3.02 -31.59
CA ILE A 6 -31.01 -2.74 -30.16
C ILE A 6 -30.37 -1.36 -30.04
N GLY A 7 -31.16 -0.34 -29.68
CA GLY A 7 -30.65 0.99 -29.38
C GLY A 7 -29.86 0.98 -28.08
N ILE A 8 -28.53 0.95 -28.16
CA ILE A 8 -27.66 1.17 -27.00
C ILE A 8 -27.80 2.65 -26.62
N LYS A 9 -28.55 2.96 -25.56
CA LYS A 9 -28.54 4.32 -25.00
C LYS A 9 -27.17 4.54 -24.33
N PRO A 10 -26.41 5.59 -24.69
CA PRO A 10 -25.15 5.86 -24.03
C PRO A 10 -25.43 6.13 -22.55
N VAL A 11 -24.83 5.33 -21.66
CA VAL A 11 -24.87 5.59 -20.23
C VAL A 11 -24.18 6.93 -20.02
N LYS A 12 -24.93 7.90 -19.50
CA LYS A 12 -24.46 9.25 -19.20
C LYS A 12 -23.14 9.16 -18.43
N ASN A 13 -22.06 9.59 -19.05
CA ASN A 13 -20.71 9.55 -18.47
C ASN A 13 -20.78 10.32 -17.15
N ARG A 14 -20.71 9.60 -16.03
CA ARG A 14 -20.78 10.22 -14.70
C ARG A 14 -19.49 11.02 -14.56
N PRO A 15 -19.54 12.36 -14.36
CA PRO A 15 -18.33 13.12 -14.17
C PRO A 15 -17.57 12.48 -13.01
N ALA A 16 -16.34 12.05 -13.27
CA ALA A 16 -15.45 11.60 -12.22
C ALA A 16 -15.39 12.76 -11.21
N LEU A 17 -15.84 12.50 -9.99
CA LEU A 17 -15.63 13.45 -8.91
C LEU A 17 -14.13 13.73 -8.87
N PRO A 18 -13.68 14.99 -8.83
CA PRO A 18 -12.27 15.28 -8.70
C PRO A 18 -11.77 14.55 -7.45
N ILE A 19 -10.91 13.55 -7.64
CA ILE A 19 -10.28 12.84 -6.54
C ILE A 19 -9.58 13.94 -5.73
N ARG A 20 -9.97 14.08 -4.47
CA ARG A 20 -9.42 15.09 -3.57
C ARG A 20 -7.91 14.94 -3.57
N THR A 21 -7.23 15.98 -4.04
CA THR A 21 -5.79 16.11 -4.05
C THR A 21 -5.29 16.18 -2.61
N GLY A 22 -4.30 15.36 -2.28
CA GLY A 22 -3.67 15.31 -0.96
C GLY A 22 -2.35 14.56 -1.03
N THR A 23 -1.43 14.91 -0.14
CA THR A 23 -0.15 14.19 -0.02
C THR A 23 -0.40 12.88 0.71
N PHE A 24 -0.39 11.77 -0.03
CA PHE A 24 -0.48 10.44 0.56
C PHE A 24 0.87 10.04 1.16
N ARG A 25 0.84 9.66 2.44
CA ARG A 25 2.02 9.24 3.21
C ARG A 25 1.81 7.86 3.81
N ALA A 26 2.87 7.08 3.94
CA ALA A 26 2.82 5.77 4.58
C ALA A 26 4.07 5.52 5.44
N LEU A 27 3.85 4.84 6.57
CA LEU A 27 4.89 4.16 7.33
C LEU A 27 4.69 2.65 7.17
N ILE A 28 5.66 1.97 6.59
CA ILE A 28 5.65 0.52 6.37
C ILE A 28 6.75 -0.08 7.25
N ILE A 29 6.41 -1.13 8.01
CA ILE A 29 7.35 -1.79 8.93
C ILE A 29 7.34 -3.29 8.61
N GLY A 30 8.48 -3.80 8.14
CA GLY A 30 8.69 -5.23 7.85
C GLY A 30 9.74 -5.82 8.78
N ASN A 31 9.34 -6.68 9.72
CA ASN A 31 10.25 -7.29 10.69
C ASN A 31 10.33 -8.81 10.49
N ASN A 32 11.46 -9.28 9.98
CA ASN A 32 11.84 -10.68 9.96
C ASN A 32 12.53 -11.11 11.25
N ASP A 33 13.45 -10.28 11.74
CA ASP A 33 14.37 -10.60 12.83
C ASP A 33 13.89 -10.02 14.16
N TYR A 34 13.27 -10.88 14.98
CA TYR A 34 12.84 -10.50 16.32
C TYR A 34 13.93 -10.79 17.35
N HIS A 35 14.62 -9.74 17.77
CA HIS A 35 15.66 -9.82 18.81
C HIS A 35 15.03 -9.69 20.20
N ARG A 36 14.88 -10.80 20.93
CA ARG A 36 14.53 -10.79 22.35
C ARG A 36 15.47 -11.71 23.14
N THR A 37 16.02 -11.20 24.24
CA THR A 37 16.66 -12.03 25.26
C THR A 37 15.60 -12.93 25.91
N GLY A 38 15.83 -14.24 25.96
CA GLY A 38 14.89 -15.21 26.53
C GLY A 38 13.84 -15.78 25.57
N GLY A 39 14.20 -15.88 24.27
CA GLY A 39 13.65 -16.81 23.27
C GLY A 39 12.14 -17.00 23.22
N VAL A 40 11.44 -16.34 22.29
CA VAL A 40 10.01 -16.64 22.05
C VAL A 40 9.61 -16.52 20.56
N TRP A 41 10.24 -15.68 19.74
CA TRP A 41 9.68 -15.33 18.42
C TRP A 41 10.54 -15.89 17.28
N PRO A 42 10.00 -16.79 16.43
CA PRO A 42 10.71 -17.29 15.26
C PRO A 42 10.91 -16.18 14.23
N LYS A 43 12.00 -16.27 13.46
CA LYS A 43 12.24 -15.34 12.35
C LYS A 43 11.15 -15.53 11.29
N LEU A 44 10.62 -14.41 10.79
CA LEU A 44 9.77 -14.43 9.59
C LEU A 44 10.67 -14.47 8.36
N LYS A 45 10.11 -14.98 7.26
CA LYS A 45 10.85 -15.16 6.00
C LYS A 45 10.64 -13.99 5.05
N THR A 46 9.42 -13.46 4.97
CA THR A 46 9.01 -12.56 3.89
C THR A 46 8.65 -11.15 4.33
N ALA A 47 8.51 -10.85 5.63
CA ALA A 47 7.97 -9.56 6.08
C ALA A 47 8.76 -8.35 5.55
N VAL A 48 10.09 -8.45 5.44
CA VAL A 48 10.92 -7.41 4.80
C VAL A 48 10.65 -7.32 3.29
N THR A 49 10.61 -8.45 2.60
CA THR A 49 10.34 -8.50 1.15
C THR A 49 8.95 -7.98 0.82
N ASP A 50 7.94 -8.36 1.61
CA ASP A 50 6.56 -7.94 1.45
C ASP A 50 6.42 -6.44 1.70
N ALA A 51 7.12 -5.90 2.70
CA ALA A 51 7.15 -4.47 2.99
C ALA A 51 7.77 -3.65 1.83
N ARG A 52 8.83 -4.17 1.20
CA ARG A 52 9.44 -3.55 0.00
C ARG A 52 8.48 -3.58 -1.19
N ALA A 53 7.87 -4.73 -1.48
CA ALA A 53 6.91 -4.88 -2.56
C ALA A 53 5.68 -3.96 -2.37
N LEU A 54 5.20 -3.82 -1.14
CA LEU A 54 4.11 -2.91 -0.82
C LEU A 54 4.51 -1.45 -1.07
N LYS A 55 5.73 -1.05 -0.67
CA LYS A 55 6.24 0.30 -0.96
C LYS A 55 6.21 0.60 -2.46
N GLU A 56 6.71 -0.32 -3.29
CA GLU A 56 6.71 -0.18 -4.76
C GLU A 56 5.28 0.03 -5.28
N VAL A 57 4.33 -0.80 -4.84
CA VAL A 57 2.92 -0.65 -5.23
C VAL A 57 2.35 0.72 -4.84
N LEU A 58 2.61 1.18 -3.61
CA LEU A 58 2.10 2.47 -3.13
C LEU A 58 2.68 3.66 -3.89
N VAL A 59 3.96 3.61 -4.24
CA VAL A 59 4.63 4.68 -5.00
C VAL A 59 4.17 4.64 -6.46
N ASP A 60 4.26 3.48 -7.11
CA ASP A 60 4.12 3.39 -8.56
C ASP A 60 2.67 3.45 -9.02
N ARG A 61 1.74 2.86 -8.25
CA ARG A 61 0.33 2.74 -8.65
C ARG A 61 -0.59 3.72 -7.95
N TYR A 62 -0.24 4.12 -6.73
CA TYR A 62 -1.07 4.98 -5.90
C TYR A 62 -0.46 6.36 -5.63
N HIS A 63 0.71 6.64 -6.20
CA HIS A 63 1.36 7.95 -6.15
C HIS A 63 1.56 8.49 -4.72
N PHE A 64 1.85 7.60 -3.76
CA PHE A 64 2.31 8.01 -2.44
C PHE A 64 3.65 8.73 -2.59
N SER A 65 3.73 9.94 -2.02
CA SER A 65 4.88 10.83 -2.19
C SER A 65 5.83 10.81 -1.00
N ASP A 66 5.40 10.28 0.14
CA ASP A 66 6.20 10.16 1.36
C ASP A 66 5.99 8.78 1.98
N VAL A 67 6.86 7.82 1.63
CA VAL A 67 6.80 6.45 2.13
C VAL A 67 8.05 6.13 2.93
N LYS A 68 7.90 6.04 4.24
CA LYS A 68 8.94 5.59 5.17
C LYS A 68 8.87 4.08 5.32
N LEU A 69 9.97 3.40 5.04
CA LEU A 69 10.12 1.96 5.21
C LEU A 69 11.09 1.69 6.35
N LEU A 70 10.68 0.88 7.31
CA LEU A 70 11.53 0.36 8.37
C LEU A 70 11.64 -1.17 8.24
N GLU A 71 12.86 -1.67 8.32
CA GLU A 71 13.17 -3.10 8.19
C GLU A 71 13.84 -3.58 9.47
N ASN A 72 13.31 -4.65 10.08
CA ASN A 72 13.82 -5.21 11.34
C ASN A 72 13.98 -4.15 12.44
N ALA A 73 13.01 -3.24 12.53
CA ALA A 73 13.05 -2.09 13.42
C ALA A 73 12.94 -2.48 14.89
N THR A 74 13.77 -1.86 15.71
CA THR A 74 13.65 -1.88 17.16
C THR A 74 12.39 -1.13 17.61
N ARG A 75 11.93 -1.42 18.84
CA ARG A 75 10.83 -0.68 19.47
C ARG A 75 11.06 0.84 19.46
N ARG A 76 12.30 1.27 19.69
CA ARG A 76 12.64 2.71 19.71
C ARG A 76 12.48 3.33 18.32
N GLU A 77 12.96 2.67 17.28
CA GLU A 77 12.85 3.17 15.89
C GLU A 77 11.39 3.27 15.44
N VAL A 78 10.56 2.28 15.80
CA VAL A 78 9.11 2.35 15.51
C VAL A 78 8.47 3.54 16.20
N LEU A 79 8.75 3.76 17.49
CA LEU A 79 8.19 4.88 18.23
C LEU A 79 8.64 6.26 17.71
N LEU A 80 9.85 6.35 17.17
CA LEU A 80 10.36 7.58 16.55
C LEU A 80 9.83 7.83 15.14
N ALA A 81 9.13 6.85 14.55
CA ALA A 81 8.60 6.96 13.20
C ALA A 81 7.10 7.26 13.11
N LEU A 82 6.38 7.08 14.22
CA LEU A 82 4.98 7.49 14.41
C LEU A 82 4.90 8.99 14.70
#